data_AF-A0A3M6VAT6-F1
#
_entry.id   AF-A0A3M6VAT6-F1
#
_cell.length_a   1.000
_cell.length_b   1.000
_cell.length_c   1.000
_cell.angle_alpha   90.00
_cell.angle_beta   90.00
_cell.angle_gamma   90.00
#
_symmetry.space_group_name_H-M   'P 1'
#
loop_
_entity.id
_entity.type
_entity.pdbx_description
1 polymer ?
#
loop_
_entity_poly.entity_id
_entity_poly.type
_entity_poly.pdbx_seq_one_letter_code
_entity_poly.pdbx_strand_id
1 'polypeptide(L)'
;MVHEGLLCEATEDEVALVREELGFVPNNLVRVSAFVDNKGQTSRSRISAAHRPAVLLLYPLRNAEDAYKKKQRAKVEPFPTIYWLVSTYLKACVSTLEDQQFVLTLQHRLDADEIAKEVGLSWTVY
;
A
#
# COMPACT_ATOMS: atom_id res chain seq x y z
N MET A 1 -17.52 -2.39 -22.07
CA MET A 1 -17.05 -1.57 -20.94
C MET A 1 -15.56 -1.83 -20.78
N VAL A 2 -14.74 -0.96 -21.37
CA VAL A 2 -13.27 -1.06 -21.33
C VAL A 2 -12.85 -0.75 -19.91
N HIS A 3 -12.11 -1.65 -19.25
CA HIS A 3 -11.53 -1.33 -17.95
C HIS A 3 -10.38 -0.35 -18.21
N GLU A 4 -10.57 0.92 -17.87
CA GLU A 4 -9.46 1.88 -17.76
C GLU A 4 -8.55 1.35 -16.65
N GLY A 5 -7.43 0.73 -17.04
CA GLY A 5 -6.38 0.41 -16.10
C GLY A 5 -5.87 1.69 -15.46
N LEU A 6 -5.53 1.65 -14.17
CA LEU A 6 -4.80 2.75 -13.55
C LEU A 6 -3.50 2.96 -14.34
N LEU A 7 -3.30 4.20 -14.80
CA LEU A 7 -2.03 4.58 -15.40
C LEU A 7 -0.93 4.45 -14.36
N CYS A 8 0.25 3.99 -14.78
CA CYS A 8 1.44 4.13 -13.96
C CYS A 8 1.71 5.64 -13.83
N GLU A 9 1.61 6.15 -12.61
CA GLU A 9 1.77 7.57 -12.25
C GLU A 9 3.18 7.85 -11.69
N ALA A 10 3.96 6.80 -11.40
CA ALA A 10 5.32 6.92 -10.91
C ALA A 10 6.22 7.58 -11.96
N THR A 11 6.88 8.67 -11.58
CA THR A 11 7.89 9.35 -12.40
C THR A 11 9.17 8.53 -12.49
N GLU A 12 10.00 8.76 -13.51
CA GLU A 12 11.30 8.06 -13.65
C GLU A 12 12.22 8.28 -12.42
N ASP A 13 12.20 9.49 -11.86
CA ASP A 13 12.94 9.83 -10.64
C ASP A 13 12.47 8.99 -9.44
N GLU A 14 11.16 8.83 -9.28
CA GLU A 14 10.59 7.99 -8.23
C GLU A 14 10.94 6.53 -8.42
N VAL A 15 10.88 6.03 -9.67
CA VAL A 15 11.28 4.66 -10.01
C VAL A 15 12.74 4.41 -9.69
N ALA A 16 13.63 5.37 -9.96
CA ALA A 16 15.04 5.28 -9.61
C ALA A 16 15.25 5.22 -8.09
N LEU A 17 14.55 6.07 -7.32
CA LEU A 17 14.60 6.06 -5.85
C LEU A 17 14.07 4.74 -5.27
N VAL A 18 12.99 4.20 -5.82
CA VAL A 18 12.45 2.90 -5.39
C VAL A 18 13.46 1.79 -5.64
N ARG A 19 14.13 1.81 -6.80
CA ARG A 19 15.19 0.84 -7.11
C ARG A 19 16.38 0.95 -6.16
N GLU A 20 16.77 2.18 -5.77
CA GLU A 20 17.84 2.42 -4.80
C GLU A 20 17.48 1.83 -3.42
N GLU A 21 16.25 2.04 -2.95
CA GLU A 21 15.80 1.59 -1.63
C GLU A 21 15.51 0.09 -1.55
N LEU A 22 14.88 -0.49 -2.58
CA LEU A 22 14.45 -1.90 -2.56
C LEU A 22 15.43 -2.84 -3.29
N GLY A 23 16.35 -2.32 -4.10
CA GLY A 23 17.17 -3.10 -5.03
C GLY A 23 16.42 -3.57 -6.30
N PHE A 24 15.10 -3.37 -6.37
CA PHE A 24 14.26 -3.68 -7.52
C PHE A 24 13.05 -2.73 -7.59
N VAL A 25 12.33 -2.75 -8.71
CA VAL A 25 11.08 -1.99 -8.88
C VAL A 25 9.94 -3.00 -9.01
N PRO A 26 8.92 -2.95 -8.15
CA PRO A 26 7.74 -3.81 -8.30
C PRO A 26 7.08 -3.57 -9.65
N ASN A 27 6.81 -4.64 -10.40
CA ASN A 27 6.15 -4.57 -11.72
C ASN A 27 4.72 -4.00 -11.66
N ASN A 28 4.15 -3.95 -10.45
CA ASN A 28 2.84 -3.40 -10.15
C ASN A 28 2.85 -2.05 -9.45
N LEU A 29 3.99 -1.35 -9.46
CA LEU A 29 4.07 0.00 -8.93
C LEU A 29 3.13 0.93 -9.70
N VAL A 30 2.24 1.60 -8.96
CA VAL A 30 1.38 2.67 -9.49
C VAL A 30 2.05 4.02 -9.25
N ARG A 31 2.42 4.31 -8.01
CA ARG A 31 3.11 5.55 -7.60
C ARG A 31 3.79 5.41 -6.24
N VAL A 32 4.66 6.35 -5.91
CA VAL A 32 5.09 6.58 -4.53
C VAL A 32 3.99 7.39 -3.82
N SER A 33 3.42 6.85 -2.74
CA SER A 33 2.32 7.49 -2.00
C SER A 33 2.80 8.43 -0.90
N ALA A 34 3.99 8.17 -0.37
CA ALA A 34 4.58 8.98 0.68
C ALA A 34 6.10 8.86 0.67
N PHE A 35 6.74 9.90 1.17
CA PHE A 35 8.16 9.99 1.43
C PHE A 35 8.41 10.23 2.91
N VAL A 36 9.62 9.93 3.37
CA VAL A 36 10.09 10.17 4.74
C VAL A 36 11.49 10.77 4.71
N ASP A 37 11.79 11.71 5.61
CA ASP A 37 13.12 12.26 5.79
C ASP A 37 13.93 11.54 6.88
N ASN A 38 15.19 11.95 7.06
CA ASN A 38 16.08 11.38 8.08
C ASN A 38 15.64 11.64 9.53
N LYS A 39 14.66 12.51 9.74
CA LYS A 39 14.07 12.82 11.06
C LYS A 39 12.74 12.07 11.27
N GLY A 40 12.33 11.23 10.32
CA GLY A 40 11.07 10.49 10.38
C GLY A 40 9.83 11.31 10.00
N GLN A 41 9.99 12.53 9.47
CA GLN A 41 8.87 13.34 9.01
C GLN A 41 8.37 12.81 7.67
N THR A 42 7.06 12.59 7.56
CA THR A 42 6.44 12.07 6.35
C THR A 42 5.82 13.19 5.51
N SER A 43 5.84 13.01 4.19
CA SER A 43 5.24 13.93 3.23
C SER A 43 4.62 13.17 2.06
N ARG A 44 3.58 13.74 1.43
CA ARG A 44 2.99 13.19 0.21
C ARG A 44 3.83 13.46 -1.03
N SER A 45 4.64 14.50 -1.01
CA SER A 45 5.55 14.86 -2.10
C SER A 45 6.99 14.86 -1.62
N ARG A 46 7.91 14.72 -2.58
CA ARG A 46 9.34 14.87 -2.30
C ARG A 46 9.67 16.35 -2.13
N ILE A 47 9.76 16.81 -0.88
CA ILE A 47 10.05 18.22 -0.54
C ILE A 47 11.54 18.53 -0.67
N SER A 48 12.41 17.54 -0.42
CA SER A 48 13.86 17.70 -0.50
C SER A 48 14.54 16.44 -1.01
N ALA A 49 15.81 16.56 -1.43
CA ALA A 49 16.60 15.43 -1.90
C ALA A 49 16.77 14.32 -0.84
N ALA A 50 16.74 14.70 0.46
CA ALA A 50 16.86 13.79 1.59
C ALA A 50 15.61 12.95 1.86
N HIS A 51 14.47 13.30 1.27
CA HIS A 51 13.26 12.51 1.39
C HIS A 51 13.37 11.24 0.54
N ARG A 52 13.19 10.08 1.18
CA ARG A 52 13.22 8.75 0.56
C ARG A 52 11.81 8.15 0.49
N PRO A 53 11.51 7.29 -0.50
CA PRO A 53 10.22 6.62 -0.60
C PRO A 53 9.87 5.86 0.69
N ALA A 54 8.71 6.16 1.25
CA ALA A 54 8.20 5.54 2.47
C ALA A 54 7.14 4.49 2.18
N VAL A 55 6.20 4.81 1.28
CA VAL A 55 5.05 3.96 0.95
C VAL A 55 4.84 3.95 -0.55
N LEU A 56 4.64 2.75 -1.12
CA LEU A 56 4.26 2.56 -2.53
C LEU A 56 2.77 2.25 -2.62
N LEU A 57 2.12 2.82 -3.63
CA LEU A 57 0.83 2.32 -4.08
C LEU A 57 1.07 1.25 -5.14
N LEU A 58 0.57 0.05 -4.90
CA LEU A 58 0.66 -1.05 -5.84
C LEU A 58 -0.74 -1.48 -6.28
N TYR A 59 -0.94 -1.72 -7.57
CA TYR A 59 -2.15 -2.40 -8.01
C TYR A 59 -2.05 -3.88 -7.63
N PRO A 60 -3.16 -4.55 -7.30
CA PRO A 60 -3.14 -5.96 -6.93
C PRO A 60 -2.66 -6.82 -8.11
N LEU A 61 -1.59 -7.58 -7.88
CA LEU A 61 -1.17 -8.62 -8.82
C LEU A 61 -2.11 -9.82 -8.66
N ARG A 62 -3.06 -10.01 -9.57
CA ARG A 62 -3.68 -11.33 -9.71
C ARG A 62 -2.65 -12.26 -10.32
N ASN A 63 -2.35 -13.38 -9.65
CA ASN A 63 -1.68 -14.50 -10.30
C ASN A 63 -2.71 -15.15 -11.26
N ALA A 64 -2.81 -14.61 -12.48
CA ALA A 64 -3.90 -14.91 -13.41
C ALA A 64 -3.63 -16.13 -14.30
N GLU A 65 -2.54 -16.87 -14.08
CA GLU A 65 -2.16 -18.01 -14.93
C GLU A 65 -3.28 -19.07 -15.02
N ASP A 66 -3.98 -19.35 -13.91
CA ASP A 66 -5.06 -20.33 -13.88
C ASP A 66 -6.37 -19.82 -14.50
N ALA A 67 -6.66 -18.52 -14.37
CA ALA A 67 -7.85 -17.89 -14.98
C ALA A 67 -7.70 -17.78 -16.50
N TYR A 68 -6.48 -17.54 -16.99
CA TYR A 68 -6.17 -17.47 -18.41
C TYR A 68 -6.33 -18.84 -19.09
N LYS A 69 -5.85 -19.92 -18.45
CA LYS A 69 -5.99 -21.31 -18.94
C LYS A 69 -7.43 -21.78 -19.04
N LYS A 70 -8.31 -21.33 -18.13
CA LYS A 70 -9.70 -21.82 -18.06
C LYS A 70 -10.71 -21.04 -18.90
N LYS A 71 -10.29 -20.00 -19.65
CA LYS A 71 -11.19 -19.05 -20.37
C LYS A 71 -12.33 -18.47 -19.51
N GLN A 72 -12.27 -18.63 -18.20
CA GLN A 72 -13.18 -18.01 -17.27
C GLN A 72 -12.65 -16.60 -17.03
N ARG A 73 -13.06 -15.68 -17.91
CA ARG A 73 -13.01 -14.23 -17.62
C ARG A 73 -14.02 -13.95 -16.50
N ALA A 74 -13.76 -14.49 -15.30
CA ALA A 74 -14.44 -14.06 -14.11
C ALA A 74 -14.21 -12.55 -14.02
N LYS A 75 -15.30 -11.78 -13.93
CA LYS A 75 -15.26 -10.35 -13.64
C LYS A 75 -14.22 -10.13 -12.54
N VAL A 76 -13.09 -9.55 -12.92
CA VAL A 76 -12.03 -9.26 -11.97
C VAL A 76 -12.54 -8.06 -11.21
N GLU A 77 -13.24 -8.31 -10.11
CA GLU A 77 -13.50 -7.23 -9.15
C GLU A 77 -12.14 -6.66 -8.73
N PRO A 78 -11.98 -5.33 -8.74
CA PRO A 78 -10.73 -4.72 -8.32
C PRO A 78 -10.49 -5.11 -6.87
N PHE A 79 -9.51 -6.00 -6.66
CA PHE A 79 -8.98 -6.24 -5.32
C PHE A 79 -8.48 -4.89 -4.77
N PRO A 80 -8.53 -4.66 -3.44
CA PRO A 80 -8.09 -3.38 -2.89
C PRO A 80 -6.63 -3.12 -3.26
N THR A 81 -6.36 -1.89 -3.71
CA THR A 81 -5.01 -1.38 -3.95
C THR A 81 -4.18 -1.53 -2.68
N ILE A 82 -2.95 -2.03 -2.82
CA ILE A 82 -2.09 -2.37 -1.67
C ILE A 82 -1.11 -1.23 -1.42
N TYR A 83 -1.07 -0.73 -0.19
CA TYR A 83 -0.03 0.19 0.27
C TYR A 83 1.12 -0.61 0.87
N TRP A 84 2.32 -0.48 0.30
CA TRP A 84 3.50 -1.21 0.76
C TRP A 84 4.52 -0.28 1.40
N LEU A 85 4.89 -0.54 2.65
CA LEU A 85 5.98 0.15 3.32
C LEU A 85 7.33 -0.24 2.72
N VAL A 86 8.15 0.76 2.42
CA VAL A 86 9.51 0.59 1.87
C VAL A 86 10.55 0.89 2.92
N SER A 87 10.42 2.05 3.59
CA SER A 87 11.37 2.53 4.59
C SER A 87 11.55 1.55 5.75
N THR A 88 12.78 1.10 5.98
CA THR A 88 13.17 0.23 7.11
C THR A 88 12.86 0.86 8.47
N TYR A 89 13.08 2.16 8.62
CA TYR A 89 12.78 2.87 9.87
C TYR A 89 11.28 2.78 10.22
N LEU A 90 10.42 3.20 9.29
CA LEU A 90 8.97 3.10 9.46
C LEU A 90 8.49 1.66 9.68
N LYS A 91 9.09 0.65 9.02
CA LYS A 91 8.79 -0.76 9.30
C LYS A 91 9.11 -1.13 10.75
N ALA A 92 10.25 -0.71 11.28
CA ALA A 92 10.62 -0.95 12.67
C ALA A 92 9.67 -0.24 13.65
N CYS A 93 9.27 1.01 13.34
CA CYS A 93 8.28 1.73 14.14
C CYS A 93 6.91 1.04 14.14
N VAL A 94 6.44 0.59 12.97
CA VAL A 94 5.18 -0.17 12.85
C VAL A 94 5.26 -1.48 13.62
N SER A 95 6.35 -2.24 13.48
CA SER A 95 6.59 -3.47 14.26
C SER A 95 6.55 -3.20 15.76
N THR A 96 7.14 -2.09 16.22
CA THR A 96 7.09 -1.70 17.64
C THR A 96 5.66 -1.41 18.11
N LEU A 97 4.85 -0.75 17.27
CA LEU A 97 3.45 -0.48 17.58
C LEU A 97 2.60 -1.76 17.58
N GLU A 98 2.89 -2.68 16.67
CA GLU A 98 2.27 -4.01 16.62
C GLU A 98 2.60 -4.82 17.88
N ASP A 99 3.86 -4.83 18.32
CA ASP A 99 4.29 -5.47 19.57
C ASP A 99 3.58 -4.87 20.78
N GLN A 100 3.37 -3.54 20.77
CA GLN A 100 2.62 -2.81 21.78
C GLN A 100 1.09 -2.98 21.67
N GLN A 101 0.60 -3.84 20.77
CA GLN A 101 -0.82 -4.14 20.57
C GLN A 101 -1.66 -2.90 20.19
N PHE A 102 -1.04 -1.89 19.58
CA PHE A 102 -1.76 -0.69 19.13
C PHE A 102 -2.82 -1.02 18.08
N VAL A 103 -2.53 -1.96 17.18
CA VAL A 103 -3.48 -2.41 16.14
C VAL A 103 -4.71 -3.04 16.78
N LEU A 104 -4.52 -3.95 17.73
CA LEU A 104 -5.62 -4.59 18.47
C LEU A 104 -6.43 -3.56 19.27
N THR A 105 -5.74 -2.61 19.91
CA THR A 105 -6.39 -1.52 20.65
C THR A 105 -7.24 -0.64 19.73
N LEU A 106 -6.74 -0.33 18.53
CA LEU A 106 -7.49 0.43 17.54
C LEU A 106 -8.71 -0.37 17.04
N GLN A 107 -8.53 -1.66 16.77
CA GLN A 107 -9.62 -2.56 16.37
C GLN A 107 -10.73 -2.57 17.42
N HIS A 108 -10.39 -2.81 18.69
CA HIS A 108 -11.37 -2.78 19.78
C HIS A 108 -12.09 -1.43 19.90
N ARG A 109 -11.40 -0.32 19.65
CA ARG A 109 -12.02 1.02 19.64
C ARG A 109 -12.99 1.19 18.49
N LEU A 110 -12.65 0.71 17.30
CA LEU A 110 -13.54 0.74 16.13
C LEU A 110 -14.75 -0.16 16.34
N ASP A 111 -14.55 -1.34 16.94
CA ASP A 111 -15.64 -2.28 17.26
C ASP A 111 -16.54 -1.78 18.41
N ALA A 112 -16.06 -0.85 19.23
CA ALA A 112 -16.85 -0.18 20.26
C ALA A 112 -17.54 1.10 19.75
N ASP A 113 -17.16 1.59 18.57
CA ASP A 113 -17.69 2.81 17.98
C ASP A 113 -18.97 2.50 17.17
N GLU A 114 -20.11 2.92 17.70
CA GLU A 114 -21.42 2.72 17.07
C GLU A 114 -21.55 3.43 15.71
N ILE A 115 -20.84 4.54 15.49
CA ILE A 115 -20.80 5.22 14.19
C ILE A 115 -20.03 4.35 13.18
N ALA A 116 -18.89 3.78 13.59
CA ALA A 116 -18.09 2.92 12.71
C ALA A 116 -18.87 1.65 12.29
N LYS A 117 -19.73 1.12 13.17
CA LYS A 117 -20.67 0.03 12.86
C LYS A 117 -21.75 0.45 11.85
N GLU A 118 -22.32 1.65 12.00
CA GLU A 118 -23.33 2.18 11.07
C GLU A 118 -22.78 2.39 9.65
N VAL A 119 -21.49 2.73 9.47
CA VAL A 119 -20.87 2.87 8.14
C VAL A 119 -20.47 1.51 7.52
N GLY A 120 -20.78 0.37 8.17
CA GLY A 120 -20.63 -0.96 7.58
C GLY A 120 -19.19 -1.48 7.49
N LEU A 121 -18.28 -1.00 8.33
CA LEU A 121 -16.93 -1.56 8.46
C LEU A 121 -16.96 -2.87 9.25
N SER A 122 -17.55 -3.93 8.69
CA SER A 122 -17.48 -5.27 9.28
C SER A 122 -16.23 -5.99 8.77
N TRP A 123 -15.29 -6.27 9.66
CA TRP A 123 -14.08 -7.02 9.33
C TRP A 123 -14.28 -8.50 9.64
N THR A 124 -14.25 -9.36 8.63
CA THR A 124 -14.17 -10.82 8.83
C THR A 124 -12.70 -11.21 8.81
N VAL A 125 -12.15 -11.58 9.97
CA VAL A 125 -10.79 -12.12 10.08
C VAL A 125 -10.85 -13.59 9.65
N TYR A 126 -10.12 -13.95 8.59
CA TYR A 126 -9.91 -15.34 8.15
C TYR A 126 -8.72 -15.98 8.86
#